data_AF-A0A6C0CR41-F1
#
_entry.id   AF-A0A6C0CR41-F1
#
_cell.length_a   1.000
_cell.length_b   1.000
_cell.length_c   1.000
_cell.angle_alpha   90.00
_cell.angle_beta   90.00
_cell.angle_gamma   90.00
#
_symmetry.space_group_name_H-M   'P 1'
#
loop_
_entity.id
_entity.type
_entity.pdbx_description
1 polymer ?
#
loop_
_entity_poly.entity_id
_entity_poly.type
_entity_poly.pdbx_seq_one_letter_code
_entity_poly.pdbx_strand_id
1 'polypeptide(L)'
;MSQVQEKENECDLTEKEQKKIDRLNKQIEDTYKKAFFDLLEQKTKAEPPDYIWIEKLYEELRNKLTVILKKGSALRVEIEESMDPQIFSQMIRNKAFNGNDLYNLVNYVFEKCKQLGSPGRDKDVDEKFNELIEMMKNNAVFAEIVPVFIKNANDCIDWIYKDMSDFSKKISKK
;
A
#
# COMPACT_ATOMS: atom_id res chain seq x y z
N MET A 1 -32.47 49.33 -16.10
CA MET A 1 -32.02 48.59 -17.30
C MET A 1 -30.51 48.61 -17.30
N SER A 2 -29.91 47.42 -17.20
CA SER A 2 -28.64 46.98 -17.79
C SER A 2 -28.01 45.91 -16.88
N GLN A 3 -28.37 44.65 -17.18
CA GLN A 3 -27.51 43.45 -17.24
C GLN A 3 -26.57 43.25 -16.04
N VAL A 4 -26.83 42.42 -15.02
CA VAL A 4 -27.07 40.95 -15.00
C VAL A 4 -26.05 40.16 -15.83
N GLN A 5 -25.32 39.27 -15.13
CA GLN A 5 -24.45 38.17 -15.58
C GLN A 5 -22.94 38.42 -15.68
N GLU A 6 -22.29 38.63 -14.53
CA GLU A 6 -21.02 37.94 -14.27
C GLU A 6 -21.36 36.48 -13.97
N LYS A 7 -21.28 35.64 -15.00
CA LYS A 7 -21.45 34.20 -14.86
C LYS A 7 -20.24 33.64 -14.11
N GLU A 8 -20.57 32.99 -13.00
CA GLU A 8 -19.73 32.07 -12.25
C GLU A 8 -18.96 31.16 -13.22
N ASN A 9 -17.63 31.22 -13.18
CA ASN A 9 -16.76 30.23 -13.80
C ASN A 9 -16.77 28.99 -12.88
N GLU A 10 -17.89 28.27 -12.94
CA GLU A 10 -18.05 26.96 -12.34
C GLU A 10 -17.20 25.98 -13.18
N CYS A 11 -16.17 25.40 -12.55
CA CYS A 11 -15.32 24.39 -13.17
C CYS A 11 -16.12 23.07 -13.25
N ASP A 12 -17.02 23.00 -14.22
CA ASP A 12 -17.79 21.79 -14.50
C ASP A 12 -17.03 20.97 -15.55
N LEU A 13 -16.07 20.17 -15.08
CA LEU A 13 -15.38 19.18 -15.90
C LEU A 13 -16.43 18.22 -16.46
N THR A 14 -16.57 18.14 -17.78
CA THR A 14 -17.60 17.30 -18.39
C THR A 14 -17.40 15.84 -17.97
N GLU A 15 -18.48 15.09 -17.71
CA GLU A 15 -18.39 13.67 -17.29
C GLU A 15 -17.49 12.81 -18.21
N LYS A 16 -17.37 13.19 -19.49
CA LYS A 16 -16.46 12.55 -20.46
C LYS A 16 -14.99 12.86 -20.18
N GLU A 17 -14.68 14.10 -19.79
CA GLU A 17 -13.32 14.50 -19.40
C GLU A 17 -12.93 13.87 -18.07
N GLN A 18 -13.84 13.82 -17.09
CA GLN A 18 -13.59 13.13 -15.83
C GLN A 18 -13.34 11.62 -16.04
N LYS A 19 -14.18 10.93 -16.83
CA LYS A 19 -13.95 9.52 -17.19
C LYS A 19 -12.64 9.28 -17.93
N LYS A 20 -12.20 10.26 -18.75
CA LYS A 20 -10.93 10.17 -19.49
C LYS A 20 -9.74 10.37 -18.55
N ILE A 21 -9.84 11.31 -17.61
CA ILE A 21 -8.86 11.55 -16.55
C ILE A 21 -8.77 10.32 -15.64
N ASP A 22 -9.88 9.73 -15.21
CA ASP A 22 -9.90 8.52 -14.39
C ASP A 22 -9.27 7.33 -15.12
N ARG A 23 -9.56 7.17 -16.43
CA ARG A 23 -8.94 6.13 -17.25
C ARG A 23 -7.44 6.35 -17.43
N LEU A 24 -7.01 7.60 -17.64
CA LEU A 24 -5.59 7.98 -17.74
C LEU A 24 -4.88 7.75 -16.42
N ASN A 25 -5.46 8.18 -15.29
CA ASN A 25 -4.92 7.95 -13.95
C ASN A 25 -4.80 6.46 -13.66
N LYS A 26 -5.80 5.66 -14.02
CA LYS A 26 -5.73 4.21 -13.88
C LYS A 26 -4.66 3.58 -14.77
N GLN A 27 -4.53 4.02 -16.02
CA GLN A 27 -3.46 3.53 -16.91
C GLN A 27 -2.07 3.91 -16.41
N ILE A 28 -1.92 5.12 -15.87
CA ILE A 28 -0.69 5.60 -15.24
C ILE A 28 -0.40 4.74 -14.00
N GLU A 29 -1.38 4.55 -13.11
CA GLU A 29 -1.28 3.71 -11.92
C GLU A 29 -0.89 2.27 -12.28
N ASP A 30 -1.55 1.66 -13.25
CA ASP A 30 -1.25 0.31 -13.73
C ASP A 30 0.16 0.22 -14.33
N THR A 31 0.59 1.23 -15.10
CA THR A 31 1.95 1.29 -15.69
C THR A 31 3.01 1.50 -14.62
N TYR A 32 2.77 2.35 -13.63
CA TYR A 32 3.66 2.56 -12.49
C TYR A 32 3.74 1.31 -11.61
N LYS A 33 2.61 0.67 -11.30
CA LYS A 33 2.56 -0.60 -10.58
C LYS A 33 3.35 -1.67 -11.34
N LYS A 34 3.17 -1.78 -12.66
CA LYS A 34 3.94 -2.72 -13.49
C LYS A 34 5.44 -2.42 -13.49
N ALA A 35 5.85 -1.18 -13.75
CA ALA A 35 7.26 -0.79 -13.73
C ALA A 35 7.90 -0.97 -12.35
N PHE A 36 7.13 -0.76 -11.29
CA PHE A 36 7.52 -1.02 -9.91
C PHE A 36 7.74 -2.53 -9.65
N PHE A 37 6.88 -3.40 -10.18
CA PHE A 37 7.06 -4.86 -10.08
C PHE A 37 8.20 -5.38 -10.94
N ASP A 38 8.36 -4.86 -12.16
CA ASP A 38 9.49 -5.17 -13.03
C ASP A 38 10.82 -4.76 -12.36
N LEU A 39 10.84 -3.61 -11.65
CA LEU A 39 11.98 -3.16 -10.87
C LEU A 39 12.21 -4.01 -9.62
N LEU A 40 11.15 -4.39 -8.88
CA LEU A 40 11.21 -5.34 -7.76
C LEU A 40 11.84 -6.65 -8.20
N GLU A 41 11.40 -7.21 -9.32
CA GLU A 41 11.90 -8.45 -9.88
C GLU A 41 13.37 -8.31 -10.32
N GLN A 42 13.72 -7.22 -11.01
CA GLN A 42 15.08 -6.94 -11.44
C GLN A 42 16.04 -6.79 -10.24
N LYS A 43 15.63 -6.05 -9.20
CA LYS A 43 16.46 -5.73 -8.03
C LYS A 43 16.60 -6.91 -7.07
N THR A 44 15.60 -7.78 -7.00
CA THR A 44 15.65 -9.01 -6.20
C THR A 44 16.39 -10.15 -6.90
N LYS A 45 16.39 -10.20 -8.25
CA LYS A 45 17.13 -11.20 -9.05
C LYS A 45 18.58 -10.79 -9.38
N ALA A 46 18.99 -9.56 -9.07
CA ALA A 46 20.39 -9.14 -9.24
C ALA A 46 21.32 -10.00 -8.36
N GLU A 47 22.54 -10.27 -8.81
CA GLU A 47 23.58 -10.94 -8.02
C GLU A 47 24.70 -9.94 -7.64
N PRO A 48 24.76 -9.45 -6.38
CA PRO A 48 23.82 -9.65 -5.28
C PRO A 48 22.56 -8.76 -5.38
N PRO A 49 21.46 -9.11 -4.69
CA PRO A 49 20.25 -8.29 -4.65
C PRO A 49 20.53 -6.88 -4.12
N ASP A 50 19.78 -5.89 -4.59
CA ASP A 50 19.90 -4.50 -4.13
C ASP A 50 19.24 -4.34 -2.75
N TYR A 51 19.94 -4.78 -1.70
CA TYR A 51 19.45 -4.78 -0.32
C TYR A 51 19.08 -3.38 0.18
N ILE A 52 19.78 -2.33 -0.28
CA ILE A 52 19.47 -0.94 0.10
C ILE A 52 18.10 -0.54 -0.47
N TRP A 53 17.83 -0.92 -1.70
CA TRP A 53 16.55 -0.62 -2.32
C TRP A 53 15.39 -1.41 -1.68
N ILE A 54 15.60 -2.69 -1.35
CA ILE A 54 14.61 -3.51 -0.63
C ILE A 54 14.33 -2.95 0.77
N GLU A 55 15.36 -2.53 1.49
CA GLU A 55 15.24 -1.88 2.81
C GLU A 55 14.40 -0.61 2.75
N LYS A 56 14.63 0.25 1.75
CA LYS A 56 13.83 1.46 1.54
C LYS A 56 12.37 1.14 1.26
N LEU A 57 12.11 0.11 0.45
CA LEU A 57 10.75 -0.28 0.14
C LEU A 57 9.98 -0.74 1.38
N TYR A 58 10.66 -1.52 2.22
CA TYR A 58 10.13 -1.97 3.50
C TYR A 58 9.86 -0.79 4.46
N GLU A 59 10.79 0.16 4.52
CA GLU A 59 10.64 1.40 5.28
C GLU A 59 9.43 2.23 4.80
N GLU A 60 9.24 2.35 3.48
CA GLU A 60 8.09 3.05 2.90
C GLU A 60 6.76 2.40 3.32
N LEU A 61 6.67 1.07 3.28
CA LEU A 61 5.48 0.34 3.71
C LEU A 61 5.17 0.60 5.19
N ARG A 62 6.18 0.50 6.06
CA ARG A 62 6.04 0.84 7.49
C ARG A 62 5.57 2.28 7.67
N ASN A 63 6.19 3.23 6.99
CA ASN A 63 5.88 4.65 7.12
C ASN A 63 4.43 4.95 6.69
N LYS A 64 3.94 4.28 5.64
CA LYS A 64 2.54 4.36 5.22
C LYS A 64 1.55 3.85 6.27
N LEU A 65 1.90 2.81 7.04
CA LEU A 65 1.07 2.32 8.15
C LEU A 65 1.12 3.26 9.37
N THR A 66 2.25 3.92 9.62
CA THR A 66 2.45 4.71 10.84
C THR A 66 2.09 6.18 10.71
N VAL A 67 2.06 6.75 9.50
CA VAL A 67 1.77 8.18 9.30
C VAL A 67 0.33 8.55 9.68
N ILE A 68 -0.62 7.61 9.57
CA ILE A 68 -2.00 7.80 10.03
C ILE A 68 -2.12 7.81 11.56
N LEU A 69 -1.09 7.35 12.27
CA LEU A 69 -1.07 7.27 13.73
C LEU A 69 -0.43 8.51 14.35
N LYS A 70 -1.02 8.93 15.49
CA LYS A 70 -0.43 9.98 16.33
C LYS A 70 1.00 9.61 16.71
N LYS A 71 1.92 10.58 16.60
CA LYS A 71 3.30 10.42 17.06
C LYS A 71 3.34 9.96 18.52
N GLY A 72 4.09 8.88 18.79
CA GLY A 72 4.23 8.29 20.11
C GLY A 72 3.02 7.50 20.61
N SER A 73 2.03 7.18 19.77
CA SER A 73 0.97 6.24 20.17
C SER A 73 1.57 4.83 20.35
N ALA A 74 1.00 4.05 21.28
CA ALA A 74 1.47 2.69 21.55
C ALA A 74 1.47 1.82 20.28
N LEU A 75 0.43 1.92 19.46
CA LEU A 75 0.33 1.20 18.19
C LEU A 75 1.40 1.63 17.17
N ARG A 76 1.74 2.93 17.14
CA ARG A 76 2.79 3.43 16.26
C ARG A 76 4.16 2.89 16.66
N VAL A 77 4.48 2.96 17.94
CA VAL A 77 5.74 2.43 18.49
C VAL A 77 5.85 0.94 18.21
N GLU A 78 4.78 0.19 18.46
CA GLU A 78 4.76 -1.25 18.20
C GLU A 78 4.97 -1.60 16.72
N ILE A 79 4.37 -0.85 15.78
CA ILE A 79 4.64 -1.03 14.34
C ILE A 79 6.09 -0.63 13.99
N GLU A 80 6.59 0.48 14.52
CA GLU A 80 7.96 0.96 14.26
C GLU A 80 9.01 -0.03 14.78
N GLU A 81 8.77 -0.68 15.92
CA GLU A 81 9.64 -1.70 16.53
C GLU A 81 9.52 -3.07 15.83
N SER A 82 8.30 -3.49 15.48
CA SER A 82 8.08 -4.79 14.83
C SER A 82 8.54 -4.80 13.38
N MET A 83 8.51 -3.64 12.72
CA MET A 83 8.95 -3.48 11.33
C MET A 83 10.24 -2.65 11.24
N ASP A 84 11.32 -3.10 11.87
CA ASP A 84 12.62 -2.43 11.79
C ASP A 84 13.33 -2.69 10.44
N PRO A 85 13.58 -1.66 9.59
CA PRO A 85 14.23 -1.83 8.30
C PRO A 85 15.70 -2.26 8.40
N GLN A 86 16.41 -1.86 9.46
CA GLN A 86 17.80 -2.24 9.67
C GLN A 86 17.91 -3.72 10.00
N ILE A 87 17.06 -4.21 10.91
CA ILE A 87 16.98 -5.64 11.24
C ILE A 87 16.58 -6.44 10.01
N PHE A 88 15.55 -6.01 9.28
CA PHE A 88 15.10 -6.67 8.06
C PHE A 88 16.21 -6.74 6.99
N SER A 89 16.91 -5.63 6.74
CA SER A 89 18.05 -5.56 5.82
C SER A 89 19.15 -6.54 6.21
N GLN A 90 19.48 -6.62 7.50
CA GLN A 90 20.46 -7.59 8.01
C GLN A 90 20.00 -9.04 7.82
N MET A 91 18.72 -9.35 8.05
CA MET A 91 18.18 -10.70 7.87
C MET A 91 18.28 -11.16 6.40
N ILE A 92 17.96 -10.29 5.45
CA ILE A 92 18.04 -10.64 4.02
C ILE A 92 19.51 -10.76 3.58
N ARG A 93 20.38 -9.83 3.98
CA ARG A 93 21.82 -9.87 3.65
C ARG A 93 22.50 -11.14 4.13
N ASN A 94 22.15 -11.61 5.33
CA ASN A 94 22.72 -12.81 5.94
C ASN A 94 21.97 -14.10 5.58
N LYS A 95 21.00 -14.05 4.64
CA LYS A 95 20.15 -15.20 4.27
C LYS A 95 19.42 -15.84 5.46
N ALA A 96 19.15 -15.06 6.49
CA ALA A 96 18.41 -15.47 7.68
C ALA A 96 16.89 -15.30 7.52
N PHE A 97 16.45 -14.56 6.49
CA PHE A 97 15.04 -14.38 6.16
C PHE A 97 14.49 -15.58 5.38
N ASN A 98 13.57 -16.32 5.98
CA ASN A 98 12.99 -17.54 5.41
C ASN A 98 11.47 -17.41 5.15
N GLY A 99 10.84 -18.47 4.63
CA GLY A 99 9.42 -18.48 4.30
C GLY A 99 8.48 -18.26 5.49
N ASN A 100 8.87 -18.71 6.69
CA ASN A 100 8.09 -18.47 7.91
C ASN A 100 8.16 -16.99 8.33
N ASP A 101 9.32 -16.34 8.18
CA ASP A 101 9.47 -14.91 8.43
C ASP A 101 8.61 -14.09 7.46
N LEU A 102 8.57 -14.51 6.18
CA LEU A 102 7.69 -13.89 5.19
C LEU A 102 6.21 -14.04 5.57
N TYR A 103 5.77 -15.26 5.92
CA TYR A 103 4.39 -15.49 6.35
C TYR A 103 4.02 -14.62 7.55
N ASN A 104 4.88 -14.55 8.57
CA ASN A 104 4.66 -13.74 9.76
C ASN A 104 4.58 -12.25 9.42
N LEU A 105 5.45 -11.76 8.54
CA LEU A 105 5.42 -10.38 8.07
C LEU A 105 4.12 -10.07 7.32
N VAL A 106 3.71 -10.94 6.40
CA VAL A 106 2.45 -10.80 5.66
C VAL A 106 1.30 -10.76 6.65
N ASN A 107 1.16 -11.77 7.52
CA ASN A 107 0.10 -11.80 8.51
C ASN A 107 0.07 -10.53 9.37
N TYR A 108 1.23 -10.09 9.86
CA TYR A 108 1.35 -8.88 10.66
C TYR A 108 0.82 -7.64 9.93
N VAL A 109 1.26 -7.40 8.69
CA VAL A 109 0.85 -6.22 7.91
C VAL A 109 -0.66 -6.22 7.63
N PHE A 110 -1.25 -7.37 7.30
CA PHE A 110 -2.69 -7.46 7.03
C PHE A 110 -3.53 -7.31 8.29
N GLU A 111 -3.09 -7.84 9.44
CA GLU A 111 -3.72 -7.58 10.73
C GLU A 111 -3.66 -6.09 11.10
N LYS A 112 -2.55 -5.40 10.83
CA LYS A 112 -2.49 -3.94 11.00
C LYS A 112 -3.42 -3.21 10.05
N CYS A 113 -3.57 -3.67 8.81
CA CYS A 113 -4.55 -3.08 7.89
C CYS A 113 -5.99 -3.20 8.43
N LYS A 114 -6.38 -4.35 8.99
CA LYS A 114 -7.70 -4.51 9.64
C LYS A 114 -7.84 -3.64 10.89
N GLN A 115 -6.79 -3.58 11.72
CA GLN A 115 -6.78 -2.77 12.94
C GLN A 115 -6.91 -1.26 12.66
N LEU A 116 -6.32 -0.78 11.56
CA LEU A 116 -6.30 0.62 11.16
C LEU A 116 -7.48 1.00 10.25
N GLY A 117 -8.07 0.01 9.57
CA GLY A 117 -9.17 0.17 8.62
C GLY A 117 -10.56 0.11 9.23
N SER A 118 -11.55 0.32 8.37
CA SER A 118 -12.96 0.15 8.72
C SER A 118 -13.31 -1.35 8.73
N PRO A 119 -14.08 -1.86 9.71
CA PRO A 119 -14.54 -3.25 9.73
C PRO A 119 -15.32 -3.67 8.48
N GLY A 120 -15.87 -2.71 7.72
CA GLY A 120 -16.51 -2.99 6.43
C GLY A 120 -15.55 -3.48 5.35
N ARG A 121 -14.23 -3.32 5.54
CA ARG A 121 -13.16 -3.74 4.62
C ARG A 121 -12.48 -5.04 5.01
N ASP A 122 -12.76 -5.59 6.20
CA ASP A 122 -12.06 -6.77 6.70
C ASP A 122 -12.13 -7.95 5.71
N LYS A 123 -13.28 -8.14 5.05
CA LYS A 123 -13.44 -9.15 4.01
C LYS A 123 -12.54 -8.91 2.80
N ASP A 124 -12.48 -7.67 2.31
CA ASP A 124 -11.62 -7.29 1.19
C ASP A 124 -10.14 -7.50 1.55
N VAL A 125 -9.76 -7.21 2.80
CA VAL A 125 -8.40 -7.41 3.32
C VAL A 125 -8.08 -8.91 3.45
N ASP A 126 -9.01 -9.71 3.96
CA ASP A 126 -8.84 -11.17 4.08
C ASP A 126 -8.75 -11.84 2.70
N GLU A 127 -9.49 -11.39 1.69
CA GLU A 127 -9.36 -11.87 0.30
C GLU A 127 -7.93 -11.66 -0.24
N LYS A 128 -7.38 -10.46 -0.02
CA LYS A 128 -6.03 -10.09 -0.42
C LYS A 128 -4.94 -10.86 0.34
N PHE A 129 -5.18 -11.17 1.61
CA PHE A 129 -4.33 -12.03 2.41
C PHE A 129 -4.36 -13.48 1.92
N ASN A 130 -5.56 -14.02 1.67
CA ASN A 130 -5.75 -15.40 1.22
C ASN A 130 -5.09 -15.67 -0.13
N GLU A 131 -5.11 -14.72 -1.07
CA GLU A 131 -4.35 -14.79 -2.34
C GLU A 131 -2.86 -15.10 -2.08
N LEU A 132 -2.25 -14.41 -1.11
CA LEU A 132 -0.84 -14.64 -0.76
C LEU A 132 -0.62 -16.00 -0.09
N ILE A 133 -1.53 -16.41 0.79
CA ILE A 133 -1.44 -17.70 1.47
C ILE A 133 -1.57 -18.85 0.47
N GLU A 134 -2.42 -18.72 -0.54
CA GLU A 134 -2.53 -19.69 -1.62
C GLU A 134 -1.24 -19.78 -2.45
N MET A 135 -0.62 -18.63 -2.79
CA MET A 135 0.69 -18.62 -3.45
C MET A 135 1.77 -19.32 -2.62
N MET A 136 1.83 -19.05 -1.31
CA MET A 136 2.77 -19.69 -0.41
C MET A 136 2.55 -21.22 -0.32
N LYS A 137 1.30 -21.67 -0.30
CA LYS A 137 0.94 -23.11 -0.30
C LYS A 137 1.32 -23.81 -1.60
N ASN A 138 1.32 -23.09 -2.72
CA ASN A 138 1.69 -23.61 -4.04
C ASN A 138 3.22 -23.55 -4.28
N ASN A 139 4.02 -23.36 -3.24
CA ASN A 139 5.49 -23.24 -3.30
C ASN A 139 5.96 -22.14 -4.28
N ALA A 140 5.19 -21.06 -4.43
CA ALA A 140 5.62 -19.89 -5.20
C ALA A 140 6.96 -19.36 -4.65
N VAL A 141 7.83 -18.90 -5.55
CA VAL A 141 9.14 -18.39 -5.14
C VAL A 141 9.01 -17.01 -4.50
N PHE A 142 9.97 -16.65 -3.66
CA PHE A 142 10.03 -15.33 -3.01
C PHE A 142 9.86 -14.15 -4.00
N ALA A 143 10.45 -14.27 -5.19
CA ALA A 143 10.35 -13.29 -6.25
C ALA A 143 8.93 -13.12 -6.83
N GLU A 144 8.05 -14.09 -6.65
CA GLU A 144 6.64 -14.01 -7.07
C GLU A 144 5.76 -13.48 -5.93
N ILE A 145 6.03 -13.90 -4.69
CA ILE A 145 5.23 -13.54 -3.51
C ILE A 145 5.42 -12.07 -3.12
N VAL A 146 6.66 -11.58 -3.11
CA VAL A 146 6.97 -10.21 -2.64
C VAL A 146 6.25 -9.13 -3.46
N PRO A 147 6.26 -9.17 -4.80
CA PRO A 147 5.44 -8.28 -5.62
C PRO A 147 3.97 -8.26 -5.21
N VAL A 148 3.33 -9.43 -5.14
CA VAL A 148 1.90 -9.52 -4.80
C VAL A 148 1.65 -9.02 -3.38
N PHE A 149 2.57 -9.29 -2.46
CA PHE A 149 2.47 -8.82 -1.08
C PHE A 149 2.46 -7.29 -1.01
N ILE A 150 3.47 -6.65 -1.62
CA ILE A 150 3.58 -5.19 -1.61
C ILE A 150 2.38 -4.55 -2.32
N LYS A 151 1.90 -5.16 -3.42
CA LYS A 151 0.69 -4.72 -4.12
C LYS A 151 -0.51 -4.72 -3.17
N ASN A 152 -0.80 -5.88 -2.59
CA ASN A 152 -2.00 -6.09 -1.80
C ASN A 152 -1.97 -5.28 -0.51
N ALA A 153 -0.81 -5.16 0.14
CA ALA A 153 -0.65 -4.30 1.31
C ALA A 153 -0.90 -2.81 0.97
N ASN A 154 -0.38 -2.31 -0.16
CA ASN A 154 -0.66 -0.95 -0.61
C ASN A 154 -2.14 -0.74 -0.93
N ASP A 155 -2.79 -1.67 -1.63
CA ASP A 155 -4.24 -1.58 -1.91
C ASP A 155 -5.05 -1.46 -0.59
N CYS A 156 -4.72 -2.26 0.43
CA CYS A 156 -5.37 -2.20 1.74
C CYS A 156 -5.13 -0.86 2.46
N ILE A 157 -3.91 -0.36 2.41
CA ILE A 157 -3.54 0.95 2.97
C ILE A 157 -4.28 2.09 2.24
N ASP A 158 -4.41 2.03 0.92
CA ASP A 158 -5.13 3.02 0.14
C ASP A 158 -6.62 3.05 0.49
N TRP A 159 -7.22 1.90 0.81
CA TRP A 159 -8.58 1.85 1.34
C TRP A 159 -8.70 2.59 2.68
N ILE A 160 -7.72 2.42 3.58
CA ILE A 160 -7.69 3.15 4.86
C ILE A 160 -7.64 4.66 4.62
N TYR A 161 -6.75 5.13 3.74
CA TYR A 161 -6.65 6.56 3.41
C TYR A 161 -7.92 7.10 2.78
N LYS A 162 -8.52 6.34 1.85
CA LYS A 162 -9.76 6.74 1.18
C LYS A 162 -10.89 6.88 2.19
N ASP A 163 -11.10 5.87 3.03
CA ASP A 163 -12.16 5.86 4.04
C ASP A 163 -11.97 7.00 5.05
N MET A 164 -10.73 7.28 5.47
CA MET A 164 -10.41 8.42 6.35
C MET A 164 -10.69 9.76 5.66
N SER A 165 -10.34 9.91 4.39
CA SER A 165 -10.60 11.14 3.62
C SER A 165 -12.11 11.38 3.42
N ASP A 166 -12.87 10.31 3.14
CA ASP A 166 -14.31 10.38 2.93
C ASP A 166 -15.04 10.67 4.24
N PHE A 167 -14.54 10.14 5.37
CA PHE A 167 -15.03 10.48 6.70
C PHE A 167 -14.80 11.95 7.04
N SER A 168 -13.59 12.47 6.82
CA SER A 168 -13.28 13.88 7.05
C SER A 168 -14.18 14.82 6.24
N LYS A 169 -14.40 14.53 4.94
CA LYS A 169 -15.32 15.30 4.08
C LYS A 169 -16.76 15.30 4.58
N LYS A 170 -17.25 14.17 5.12
CA LYS A 170 -18.61 14.06 5.68
C LYS A 170 -18.76 14.89 6.96
N ILE A 171 -17.72 14.94 7.79
CA ILE A 171 -17.73 15.75 9.01
C ILE A 171 -17.69 17.25 8.69
N SER A 172 -16.86 17.70 7.74
CA SER A 172 -16.74 19.13 7.40
C SER A 172 -17.95 19.72 6.66
N LYS A 173 -18.85 18.88 6.13
CA LYS A 173 -20.10 19.31 5.47
C LYS A 173 -21.28 19.47 6.44
N LYS A 174 -21.06 19.22 7.73
CA LYS A 174 -22.09 19.25 8.79
C LYS A 174 -21.78 20.35 9.78
#